data_AF-A0A379FJ53-F1
#
_entry.id   AF-A0A379FJ53-F1
#
_cell.length_a   1.000
_cell.length_b   1.000
_cell.length_c   1.000
_cell.angle_alpha   90.00
_cell.angle_beta   90.00
_cell.angle_gamma   90.00
#
_symmetry.space_group_name_H-M   'P 1'
#
loop_
_entity.id
_entity.type
_entity.pdbx_description
1 polymer ?
#
loop_
_entity_poly.entity_id
_entity_poly.type
_entity_poly.pdbx_seq_one_letter_code
_entity_poly.pdbx_strand_id
1 'polypeptide(L)' 'MPDAINLKQIFAVSVLCGIGFTMSIFIAGLAFEGAIEAYNTYSKLGILVGSTMAAVVGYLLLNSVLPKLKQKQK' A
#
# COMPACT_ATOMS: atom_id res chain seq x y z
N MET A 1 21.85 3.71 -13.96
CA MET A 1 20.54 4.03 -13.36
C MET A 1 20.15 5.39 -13.94
N PRO A 2 19.02 5.54 -14.65
CA PRO A 2 18.68 6.82 -15.27
C PRO A 2 18.61 7.92 -14.20
N ASP A 3 19.30 9.05 -14.39
CA ASP A 3 19.43 10.18 -13.45
C ASP A 3 18.11 10.82 -13.01
N ALA A 4 16.99 10.41 -13.61
CA ALA A 4 15.65 10.89 -13.30
C ALA A 4 14.99 10.18 -12.09
N ILE A 5 15.48 9.01 -11.67
CA ILE A 5 14.83 8.23 -10.60
C ILE A 5 15.51 8.52 -9.27
N ASN A 6 14.84 9.29 -8.40
CA ASN A 6 15.31 9.55 -7.06
C ASN A 6 15.07 8.33 -6.16
N LEU A 7 16.04 7.94 -5.33
CA LEU A 7 15.89 6.85 -4.34
C LEU A 7 14.70 7.09 -3.39
N LYS A 8 14.40 8.37 -3.09
CA LYS A 8 13.22 8.76 -2.34
C LYS A 8 11.91 8.34 -3.03
N GLN A 9 11.83 8.43 -4.36
CA GLN A 9 10.64 8.04 -5.12
C GLN A 9 10.46 6.52 -5.10
N ILE A 10 11.55 5.76 -5.26
CA ILE A 10 11.52 4.30 -5.16
C ILE A 10 11.03 3.87 -3.77
N PHE A 11 11.48 4.53 -2.71
CA PHE A 11 11.03 4.27 -1.35
C PHE A 11 9.55 4.62 -1.14
N ALA A 12 9.06 5.73 -1.69
CA ALA A 12 7.63 6.07 -1.60
C ALA A 12 6.75 5.05 -2.36
N VAL A 13 7.20 4.61 -3.54
CA VAL A 13 6.48 3.63 -4.37
C VAL A 13 6.50 2.23 -3.73
N SER A 14 7.59 1.83 -3.07
CA SER A 14 7.64 0.54 -2.37
C SER A 14 6.65 0.46 -1.22
N VAL A 15 6.45 1.55 -0.47
CA VAL A 15 5.40 1.64 0.57
C VAL A 15 4.01 1.54 -0.04
N LEU A 16 3.77 2.19 -1.20
CA LEU A 16 2.50 2.10 -1.92
C LEU A 16 2.23 0.69 -2.48
N CYS A 17 3.28 -0.02 -2.90
CA CYS A 17 3.20 -1.39 -3.39
C CYS A 17 2.76 -2.39 -2.29
N GLY A 18 2.93 -2.03 -1.02
CA GLY A 18 2.44 -2.81 0.12
C GLY A 18 0.92 -2.85 0.28
N ILE A 19 0.14 -2.14 -0.56
CA ILE A 19 -1.32 -2.16 -0.52
C ILE A 19 -1.82 -3.46 -1.16
N GLY A 20 -1.92 -4.51 -0.35
CA GLY A 20 -2.26 -5.87 -0.79
C GLY A 20 -3.75 -6.23 -0.79
N PHE A 21 -4.65 -5.33 -0.40
CA PHE A 21 -6.09 -5.54 -0.15
C PHE A 21 -6.68 -6.87 -0.67
N THR A 22 -6.87 -7.00 -1.99
CA THR A 22 -7.47 -8.19 -2.63
C THR A 22 -6.57 -9.42 -2.65
N MET A 23 -5.28 -9.26 -2.95
CA MET A 23 -4.30 -10.35 -2.91
C MET A 23 -4.11 -10.92 -1.49
N SER A 24 -4.04 -10.05 -0.49
CA SER A 24 -3.93 -10.43 0.92
C SER A 24 -5.20 -11.09 1.44
N ILE A 25 -6.39 -10.62 1.04
CA ILE A 25 -7.66 -11.30 1.39
C ILE A 25 -7.72 -12.70 0.79
N PHE A 26 -7.22 -12.87 -0.44
CA PHE A 26 -7.14 -14.19 -1.07
C PHE A 26 -6.19 -15.12 -0.31
N ILE A 27 -4.98 -14.65 0.03
CA ILE A 27 -4.01 -15.41 0.83
C ILE A 27 -4.58 -15.77 2.21
N ALA A 28 -5.25 -14.83 2.89
CA ALA A 28 -5.90 -15.11 4.16
C ALA A 28 -7.04 -16.13 4.04
N GLY A 29 -7.79 -16.09 2.92
CA GLY A 29 -8.81 -17.08 2.59
C GLY A 29 -8.23 -18.49 2.49
N LEU A 30 -7.12 -18.66 1.78
CA LEU A 30 -6.42 -19.94 1.65
C LEU A 30 -5.75 -20.39 2.95
N ALA A 31 -5.19 -19.44 3.72
CA ALA A 31 -4.46 -19.74 4.96
C ALA A 31 -5.37 -20.21 6.10
N PHE A 32 -6.64 -19.77 6.11
CA PHE A 32 -7.63 -20.10 7.12
C PHE A 32 -8.82 -20.88 6.56
N GLU A 33 -8.64 -21.52 5.40
CA GLU A 33 -9.65 -22.39 4.79
C GLU A 33 -9.93 -23.58 5.74
N GLY A 34 -11.17 -23.69 6.24
CA GLY A 34 -11.57 -24.70 7.22
C GLY A 34 -11.28 -24.36 8.69
N ALA A 35 -10.71 -23.19 9.00
CA ALA A 35 -10.55 -22.69 10.37
C ALA A 35 -11.84 -22.02 10.89
N ILE A 36 -11.90 -21.74 12.20
CA ILE A 36 -13.02 -21.02 12.83
C ILE A 36 -13.27 -19.69 12.10
N GLU A 37 -14.52 -19.43 11.69
CA GLU A 37 -14.93 -18.27 10.87
C GLU A 37 -14.42 -16.93 11.44
N ALA A 38 -14.32 -16.82 12.76
CA ALA A 38 -13.78 -15.66 13.47
C ALA A 38 -12.37 -15.25 12.98
N TYR A 39 -11.46 -16.21 12.72
CA TYR A 39 -10.10 -15.90 12.24
C TYR A 39 -10.08 -15.27 10.86
N ASN A 40 -11.02 -15.65 10.00
CA ASN A 40 -11.17 -15.10 8.67
C ASN A 40 -11.63 -13.64 8.74
N THR A 41 -12.56 -13.33 9.66
CA THR A 41 -13.02 -11.97 9.94
C THR A 41 -11.91 -11.08 10.51
N TYR A 42 -11.15 -11.57 11.51
CA TYR A 42 -10.02 -10.82 12.07
C TYR A 42 -8.92 -10.56 11.05
N SER A 43 -8.62 -11.55 10.18
CA SER A 43 -7.61 -11.40 9.13
C SER A 43 -8.01 -10.35 8.10
N LYS A 44 -9.27 -10.37 7.63
CA LYS A 44 -9.81 -9.36 6.72
C LYS A 44 -9.77 -7.95 7.33
N LEU A 45 -10.13 -7.81 8.61
CA LEU A 45 -10.04 -6.55 9.34
C LEU A 45 -8.59 -6.06 9.43
N GLY A 46 -7.64 -6.94 9.76
CA GLY A 46 -6.22 -6.60 9.81
C GLY A 46 -5.68 -6.15 8.45
N ILE A 47 -6.05 -6.85 7.37
CA ILE A 47 -5.66 -6.48 6.00
C ILE A 47 -6.25 -5.13 5.59
N LEU A 48 -7.52 -4.87 5.93
CA LEU A 48 -8.16 -3.58 5.71
C LEU A 48 -7.41 -2.45 6.41
N VAL A 49 -7.22 -2.57 7.73
CA VAL A 49 -6.56 -1.52 8.54
C VAL A 49 -5.11 -1.32 8.09
N GLY A 50 -4.37 -2.41 7.89
CA GLY A 50 -2.98 -2.36 7.43
C GLY A 50 -2.85 -1.72 6.04
N SER A 51 -3.72 -2.09 5.10
CA SER A 51 -3.72 -1.51 3.74
C SER A 51 -4.10 -0.03 3.77
N THR A 52 -5.06 0.39 4.60
CA THR A 52 -5.43 1.80 4.77
C THR A 52 -4.28 2.60 5.39
N MET A 53 -3.61 2.09 6.42
CA MET A 53 -2.44 2.75 7.00
C MET A 53 -1.30 2.87 5.98
N ALA A 54 -1.02 1.81 5.22
CA ALA A 54 -0.02 1.84 4.15
C ALA A 54 -0.41 2.84 3.05
N ALA A 55 -1.68 2.95 2.68
CA ALA A 55 -2.17 3.92 1.71
C ALA A 55 -2.00 5.36 2.20
N VAL A 56 -2.34 5.66 3.46
CA VAL A 56 -2.17 7.00 4.04
C VAL A 56 -0.69 7.37 4.13
N VAL A 57 0.14 6.50 4.71
CA VAL A 57 1.58 6.75 4.87
C VAL A 57 2.27 6.84 3.51
N GLY A 58 1.97 5.92 2.60
CA GLY A 58 2.51 5.90 1.25
C GLY A 58 2.10 7.15 0.46
N TYR A 59 0.85 7.60 0.57
CA TYR A 59 0.40 8.84 -0.06
C TYR A 59 1.11 10.08 0.50
N LEU A 60 1.27 10.18 1.82
CA LEU A 60 1.97 11.31 2.46
C LEU A 60 3.45 11.37 2.05
N LEU A 61 4.12 10.22 2.01
CA LEU A 61 5.49 10.10 1.53
C LEU A 61 5.58 10.46 0.04
N LEU A 62 4.68 9.94 -0.78
CA LEU A 62 4.64 10.20 -2.21
C LEU A 62 4.39 11.69 -2.51
N ASN A 63 3.47 12.34 -1.79
CA ASN A 63 3.19 13.78 -1.91
C ASN A 63 4.38 14.66 -1.49
N SER A 64 5.22 14.18 -0.56
CA SER A 64 6.41 14.91 -0.12
C SER A 64 7.60 14.72 -1.06
N VAL A 65 7.66 13.57 -1.73
CA VAL A 65 8.79 13.16 -2.58
C VAL A 65 8.57 13.52 -4.04
N LEU A 66 7.32 13.47 -4.54
CA LEU A 66 7.02 14.03 -5.83
C LEU A 66 7.17 15.56 -5.71
N PRO A 67 8.06 16.18 -6.50
CA PRO A 67 7.98 17.62 -6.66
C PRO A 67 6.57 17.90 -7.17
N LYS A 68 5.81 18.75 -6.46
CA LYS A 68 4.55 19.28 -7.00
C LYS A 68 4.89 19.72 -8.41
N LEU A 69 4.33 19.04 -9.42
CA LEU A 69 4.37 19.52 -10.79
C LEU A 69 3.94 20.96 -10.65
N LYS A 70 4.89 21.89 -10.84
CA LYS A 70 4.58 23.30 -10.93
C LYS A 70 3.57 23.30 -12.06
N GLN A 71 2.29 23.44 -11.73
CA GLN A 71 1.22 23.66 -12.69
C GLN A 71 1.64 24.94 -13.39
N LYS A 72 2.45 24.77 -14.44
CA LYS A 72 2.91 25.83 -15.30
C LYS A 72 1.73 26.07 -16.23
N GLN A 73 0.76 26.75 -15.66
CA GLN A 73 0.00 27.83 -16.25
C GLN A 73 0.16 27.92 -17.79
N LYS A 74 -0.87 27.49 -18.51
CA LYS A 74 -1.45 28.27 -19.60
C LYS A 74 -2.89 27.87 -19.80
#